data_AF-A0A0K0CX99-F1
#
_entry.id   AF-A0A0K0CX99-F1
#
_cell.length_a   1.000
_cell.length_b   1.000
_cell.length_c   1.000
_cell.angle_alpha   90.00
_cell.angle_beta   90.00
_cell.angle_gamma   90.00
#
_symmetry.space_group_name_H-M   'P 1'
#
loop_
_entity.id
_entity.type
_entity.pdbx_description
1 polymer ?
#
loop_
_entity_poly.entity_id
_entity_poly.type
_entity_poly.pdbx_seq_one_letter_code
_entity_poly.pdbx_strand_id
1 'polypeptide(L)'
;MAEVYISGQIESADCFGDNRLCCRWRLQTGGGWRVVEGVVDGQTQTDLPSVYEEAYFAHPIDLHLVTKTIQGWPRIELQVWHHDTFGRQELLGYGSIFVPSSPGEHQVYLVSFIDNIDLHDVEKSFS
;
A
#
# COMPACT_ATOMS: atom_id res chain seq x y z
N MET A 1 16.33 -5.15 23.39
CA MET A 1 15.96 -5.26 21.96
C MET A 1 14.88 -4.24 21.76
N ALA A 2 14.95 -3.41 20.72
CA ALA A 2 13.93 -2.38 20.53
C ALA A 2 12.69 -3.01 19.90
N GLU A 3 11.51 -2.56 20.31
CA GLU A 3 10.22 -3.01 19.80
C GLU A 3 9.56 -1.87 19.03
N VAL A 4 8.86 -2.21 17.94
CA VAL A 4 8.11 -1.27 17.12
C VAL A 4 6.76 -1.90 16.81
N TYR A 5 5.70 -1.18 17.15
CA TYR A 5 4.33 -1.57 16.86
C TYR A 5 3.82 -0.68 15.73
N ILE A 6 3.32 -1.29 14.67
CA ILE A 6 2.75 -0.60 13.50
C ILE A 6 1.29 -1.01 13.42
N SER A 7 0.40 -0.06 13.67
CA SER A 7 -1.04 -0.24 13.54
C SER A 7 -1.59 0.86 12.63
N GLY A 8 -2.44 0.47 11.68
CA GLY A 8 -3.04 1.39 10.72
C GLY A 8 -3.90 0.64 9.71
N GLN A 9 -4.18 1.29 8.59
CA GLN A 9 -5.01 0.71 7.53
C GLN A 9 -4.60 1.24 6.15
N ILE A 10 -4.86 0.42 5.11
CA ILE A 10 -4.85 0.87 3.72
C ILE A 10 -6.25 1.40 3.42
N GLU A 11 -6.37 2.70 3.24
CA GLU A 11 -7.69 3.37 3.14
C GLU A 11 -8.30 3.23 1.76
N SER A 12 -7.70 3.88 0.75
CA SER A 12 -8.24 3.98 -0.60
C SER A 12 -7.15 4.09 -1.66
N ALA A 13 -7.56 4.00 -2.92
CA ALA A 13 -6.78 4.35 -4.09
C ALA A 13 -7.65 5.10 -5.11
N ASP A 14 -7.09 6.12 -5.72
CA ASP A 14 -7.74 7.01 -6.68
C ASP A 14 -6.94 7.07 -7.99
N CYS A 15 -7.50 7.73 -9.01
CA CYS A 15 -6.82 7.96 -10.30
C CYS A 15 -6.55 6.70 -11.17
N PHE A 16 -7.31 5.61 -10.99
CA PHE A 16 -7.17 4.36 -11.78
C PHE A 16 -8.29 4.12 -12.81
N GLY A 17 -9.26 5.03 -12.93
CA GLY A 17 -10.34 5.00 -13.93
C GLY A 17 -11.46 3.97 -13.69
N ASP A 18 -11.19 2.86 -12.99
CA ASP A 18 -12.17 1.88 -12.52
C ASP A 18 -11.90 1.54 -11.05
N ASN A 19 -12.96 1.29 -10.28
CA ASN A 19 -12.89 0.99 -8.86
C ASN A 19 -12.78 -0.52 -8.58
N ARG A 20 -12.78 -1.38 -9.61
CA ARG A 20 -12.55 -2.83 -9.46
C ARG A 20 -11.12 -3.18 -9.09
N LEU A 21 -10.65 -2.61 -8.00
CA LEU A 21 -9.28 -2.66 -7.57
C LEU A 21 -9.15 -3.53 -6.33
N CYS A 22 -8.02 -4.19 -6.21
CA CYS A 22 -7.54 -4.72 -4.94
C CYS A 22 -6.08 -4.29 -4.75
N CYS A 23 -5.67 -4.09 -3.51
CA CYS A 23 -4.30 -3.77 -3.17
C CYS A 23 -3.62 -5.01 -2.60
N ARG A 24 -2.46 -5.36 -3.15
CA ARG A 24 -1.53 -6.33 -2.55
C ARG A 24 -0.45 -5.56 -1.83
N TRP A 25 -0.17 -5.98 -0.60
CA TRP A 25 0.82 -5.30 0.22
C TRP A 25 1.82 -6.30 0.79
N ARG A 26 3.04 -5.82 1.03
CA ARG A 26 4.11 -6.60 1.64
C ARG A 26 5.01 -5.71 2.47
N LEU A 27 5.30 -6.14 3.69
CA LEU A 27 6.34 -5.59 4.54
C LEU A 27 7.71 -6.11 4.09
N GLN A 28 8.59 -5.18 3.79
CA GLN A 28 10.02 -5.44 3.61
C GLN A 28 10.81 -4.89 4.79
N THR A 29 11.72 -5.70 5.32
CA THR A 29 12.61 -5.31 6.42
C THR A 29 14.03 -5.81 6.15
N GLY A 30 15.04 -5.10 6.65
CA GLY A 30 16.43 -5.59 6.60
C GLY A 30 16.72 -6.70 7.60
N GLY A 31 17.88 -7.36 7.46
CA GLY A 31 18.24 -8.56 8.26
C GLY A 31 18.36 -8.37 9.78
N GLY A 32 18.32 -7.13 10.27
CA GLY A 32 18.33 -6.82 11.70
C GLY A 32 16.95 -6.79 12.37
N TRP A 33 15.89 -6.93 11.58
CA TRP A 33 14.50 -6.87 12.00
C TRP A 33 13.90 -8.27 12.02
N ARG A 34 12.97 -8.50 12.95
CA ARG A 34 12.21 -9.74 13.05
C ARG A 34 10.76 -9.42 13.37
N VAL A 35 9.85 -10.06 12.66
CA VAL A 35 8.41 -10.00 12.95
C VAL A 35 8.11 -10.96 14.10
N VAL A 36 7.51 -10.45 15.17
CA VAL A 36 7.06 -11.23 16.33
C VAL A 36 5.61 -11.66 16.14
N GLU A 37 4.78 -10.74 15.68
CA GLU A 37 3.34 -10.92 15.47
C GLU A 37 2.87 -10.08 14.28
N GLY A 38 1.77 -10.49 13.67
CA GLY A 38 1.19 -9.86 12.48
C GLY A 38 1.54 -10.59 11.19
N VAL A 39 0.94 -10.09 10.10
CA VAL A 39 1.06 -10.67 8.75
C VAL A 39 2.03 -9.84 7.93
N VAL A 40 2.98 -10.47 7.25
CA VAL A 40 4.01 -9.74 6.48
C VAL A 40 3.59 -9.40 5.06
N ASP A 41 2.62 -10.10 4.49
CA ASP A 41 2.08 -9.82 3.17
C ASP A 41 0.62 -10.26 3.06
N GLY A 42 -0.14 -9.55 2.23
CA GLY A 42 -1.57 -9.77 2.12
C GLY A 42 -2.18 -9.13 0.89
N GLN A 43 -3.47 -9.38 0.73
CA GLN A 43 -4.30 -8.76 -0.30
C GLN A 43 -5.56 -8.22 0.37
N THR A 44 -5.97 -7.02 -0.04
CA THR A 44 -7.24 -6.43 0.40
C THR A 44 -8.42 -7.10 -0.29
N GLN A 45 -9.62 -6.75 0.14
CA GLN A 45 -10.82 -7.00 -0.67
C GLN A 45 -10.71 -6.30 -2.02
N THR A 46 -11.42 -6.84 -3.01
CA THR A 46 -11.63 -6.18 -4.29
C THR A 46 -12.85 -5.26 -4.15
N ASP A 47 -12.67 -3.97 -4.35
CA ASP A 47 -13.79 -3.05 -4.41
C ASP A 47 -14.60 -3.26 -5.70
N LEU A 48 -15.85 -2.85 -5.72
CA LEU A 48 -16.73 -2.93 -6.88
C LEU A 48 -16.95 -1.53 -7.46
N PRO A 49 -17.36 -1.42 -8.74
CA PRO A 49 -17.71 -0.13 -9.32
C PRO A 49 -18.73 0.56 -8.43
N SER A 50 -18.31 1.68 -7.85
CA SER A 50 -19.12 2.47 -6.93
C SER A 50 -19.44 3.80 -7.62
N VAL A 51 -20.31 4.60 -7.00
CA VAL A 51 -20.62 5.96 -7.48
C VAL A 51 -19.43 6.92 -7.24
N TYR A 52 -18.46 6.49 -6.44
CA TYR A 52 -17.30 7.28 -6.04
C TYR A 52 -16.18 7.17 -7.08
N GLU A 53 -15.32 8.18 -7.17
CA GLU A 53 -14.15 8.18 -8.07
C GLU A 53 -12.96 7.40 -7.49
N GLU A 54 -13.06 6.99 -6.22
CA GLU A 54 -12.02 6.28 -5.47
C GLU A 54 -12.46 4.84 -5.14
N ALA A 55 -11.49 3.92 -5.11
CA ALA A 55 -11.67 2.57 -4.60
C ALA A 55 -11.35 2.51 -3.11
N TYR A 56 -12.23 1.92 -2.29
CA TYR A 56 -12.04 1.84 -0.84
C TYR A 56 -11.68 0.42 -0.39
N PHE A 57 -10.57 0.29 0.34
CA PHE A 57 -10.08 -1.00 0.85
C PHE A 57 -10.34 -1.18 2.34
N ALA A 58 -10.10 -0.13 3.15
CA ALA A 58 -10.19 -0.14 4.61
C ALA A 58 -9.52 -1.38 5.25
N HIS A 59 -8.36 -1.79 4.72
CA HIS A 59 -7.71 -3.04 5.12
C HIS A 59 -6.76 -2.82 6.29
N PRO A 60 -6.95 -3.52 7.44
CA PRO A 60 -6.13 -3.30 8.62
C PRO A 60 -4.70 -3.81 8.43
N ILE A 61 -3.74 -3.07 8.97
CA ILE A 61 -2.35 -3.47 9.12
C ILE A 61 -2.04 -3.44 10.62
N ASP A 62 -1.59 -4.58 11.16
CA ASP A 62 -1.11 -4.69 12.53
C ASP A 62 0.13 -5.58 12.58
N LEU A 63 1.23 -5.04 13.07
CA LEU A 63 2.56 -5.65 13.06
C LEU A 63 3.30 -5.34 14.35
N HIS A 64 3.89 -6.37 14.95
CA HIS A 64 4.83 -6.26 16.05
C HIS A 64 6.21 -6.67 15.58
N LEU A 65 7.13 -5.70 15.51
CA LEU A 65 8.51 -5.89 15.09
C LEU A 65 9.47 -5.73 16.25
N VAL A 66 10.54 -6.51 16.22
CA VAL A 66 11.68 -6.36 17.11
C VAL A 66 12.95 -6.15 16.30
N THR A 67 13.82 -5.26 16.76
CA THR A 67 15.06 -4.94 16.07
C THR A 67 16.27 -4.85 17.00
N LYS A 68 17.43 -5.18 16.44
CA LYS A 68 18.75 -4.96 17.03
C LYS A 68 19.50 -3.80 16.37
N THR A 69 18.97 -3.23 15.29
CA THR A 69 19.61 -2.14 14.54
C THR A 69 18.59 -1.27 13.79
N ILE A 70 18.99 -0.03 13.49
CA ILE A 70 18.21 0.91 12.67
C ILE A 70 18.39 0.62 11.16
N GLN A 71 19.46 -0.07 10.75
CA GLN A 71 19.67 -0.37 9.33
C GLN A 71 18.57 -1.27 8.76
N GLY A 72 18.14 -0.97 7.54
CA GLY A 72 17.07 -1.71 6.86
C GLY A 72 15.70 -1.48 7.47
N TRP A 73 15.40 -0.21 7.78
CA TRP A 73 14.13 0.24 8.33
C TRP A 73 12.93 -0.33 7.55
N PRO A 74 11.83 -0.71 8.23
CA PRO A 74 10.66 -1.30 7.60
C PRO A 74 10.08 -0.41 6.50
N ARG A 75 9.74 -1.04 5.38
CA ARG A 75 9.11 -0.43 4.21
C ARG A 75 7.90 -1.28 3.82
N ILE A 76 6.81 -0.65 3.42
CA ILE A 76 5.63 -1.32 2.90
C ILE A 76 5.64 -1.15 1.39
N GLU A 77 5.60 -2.27 0.67
CA GLU A 77 5.33 -2.32 -0.76
C GLU A 77 3.83 -2.47 -1.00
N LEU A 78 3.33 -1.75 -1.97
CA LEU A 78 1.93 -1.74 -2.38
C LEU A 78 1.86 -1.98 -3.89
N GLN A 79 0.91 -2.80 -4.31
CA GLN A 79 0.60 -3.07 -5.71
C GLN A 79 -0.91 -2.99 -5.89
N VAL A 80 -1.36 -2.18 -6.84
CA VAL A 80 -2.77 -2.02 -7.18
C VAL A 80 -3.08 -2.90 -8.38
N TRP A 81 -4.04 -3.81 -8.19
CA TRP A 81 -4.45 -4.78 -9.19
C TRP A 81 -5.90 -4.55 -9.58
N HIS A 82 -6.16 -4.47 -10.88
CA HIS A 82 -7.50 -4.43 -11.44
C HIS A 82 -8.05 -5.82 -11.70
N HIS A 83 -9.33 -6.00 -11.40
CA HIS A 83 -10.09 -7.20 -11.67
C HIS A 83 -11.12 -6.96 -12.77
N ASP A 84 -10.83 -7.49 -13.96
CA ASP A 84 -11.78 -7.45 -15.06
C ASP A 84 -13.00 -8.36 -14.78
N THR A 85 -14.11 -8.09 -15.47
CA THR A 85 -15.37 -8.85 -15.40
C THR A 85 -15.19 -10.32 -15.77
N PHE A 86 -14.14 -10.67 -16.51
CA PHE A 86 -13.76 -12.05 -16.82
C PHE A 86 -12.87 -12.72 -15.77
N GLY A 87 -12.63 -12.06 -14.62
CA GLY A 87 -11.81 -12.58 -13.52
C GLY A 87 -10.30 -12.51 -13.76
N ARG A 88 -9.86 -11.76 -14.76
CA ARG A 88 -8.43 -11.52 -15.03
C ARG A 88 -7.90 -10.44 -14.08
N GLN A 89 -6.65 -10.61 -13.66
CA GLN A 89 -5.94 -9.64 -12.82
C GLN A 89 -4.87 -8.92 -13.64
N GLU A 90 -4.93 -7.60 -13.68
CA GLU A 90 -3.92 -6.74 -14.30
C GLU A 90 -3.27 -5.85 -13.24
N LEU A 91 -1.95 -5.74 -13.26
CA LEU A 91 -1.23 -4.82 -12.38
C LEU A 91 -1.37 -3.42 -12.98
N LEU A 92 -2.04 -2.51 -12.27
CA LEU A 92 -2.17 -1.12 -12.72
C LEU A 92 -1.06 -0.25 -12.18
N GLY A 93 -0.57 -0.53 -10.98
CA GLY A 93 0.56 0.22 -10.46
C GLY A 93 1.17 -0.35 -9.22
N TYR A 94 2.36 0.14 -8.90
CA TYR A 94 3.10 -0.31 -7.74
C TYR A 94 3.90 0.84 -7.15
N GLY A 95 4.24 0.70 -5.87
CA GLY A 95 5.19 1.59 -5.22
C GLY A 95 5.45 1.12 -3.82
N SER A 96 6.25 1.89 -3.10
CA SER A 96 6.71 1.41 -1.81
C SER A 96 7.19 2.56 -0.92
N ILE A 97 6.85 2.49 0.36
CA ILE A 97 6.96 3.60 1.31
C ILE A 97 7.55 3.17 2.65
N PHE A 98 8.42 4.00 3.23
CA PHE A 98 8.98 3.72 4.54
C PHE A 98 7.96 3.98 5.64
N VAL A 99 7.97 3.13 6.67
CA VAL A 99 7.18 3.38 7.88
C VAL A 99 7.70 4.66 8.55
N PRO A 100 6.84 5.58 9.01
CA PRO A 100 7.29 6.77 9.73
C PRO A 100 8.17 6.42 10.93
N SER A 101 9.31 7.08 11.05
CA SER A 101 10.26 6.86 12.16
C SER A 101 9.89 7.63 13.44
N SER A 102 8.97 8.58 13.33
CA SER A 102 8.38 9.29 14.47
C SER A 102 7.21 8.51 15.05
N PRO A 103 7.05 8.46 16.38
CA PRO A 103 5.85 7.93 17.00
C PRO A 103 4.66 8.87 16.74
N GLY A 104 3.47 8.29 16.60
CA GLY A 104 2.22 9.03 16.40
C GLY A 104 1.43 8.54 15.19
N GLU A 105 0.32 9.23 14.92
CA GLU A 105 -0.53 8.98 13.76
C GLU A 105 0.02 9.71 12.54
N HIS A 106 0.14 8.99 11.43
CA HIS A 106 0.68 9.52 10.19
C HIS A 106 -0.19 9.06 9.03
N GLN A 107 -0.73 10.00 8.27
CA GLN A 107 -1.31 9.73 6.96
C GLN A 107 -0.22 9.85 5.91
N VAL A 108 -0.08 8.80 5.10
CA VAL A 108 0.98 8.73 4.11
C VAL A 108 0.39 8.36 2.76
N TYR A 109 0.68 9.18 1.76
CA TYR A 109 0.24 8.99 0.39
C TYR A 109 1.38 8.44 -0.45
N LEU A 110 1.06 7.48 -1.31
CA LEU A 110 2.01 6.86 -2.21
C LEU A 110 1.59 7.16 -3.64
N VAL A 111 2.48 7.82 -4.38
CA VAL A 111 2.31 7.95 -5.82
C VAL A 111 2.77 6.64 -6.45
N SER A 112 1.83 5.88 -7.02
CA SER A 112 2.14 4.64 -7.72
C SER A 112 2.68 4.92 -9.10
N PHE A 113 3.66 4.14 -9.54
CA PHE A 113 4.01 4.06 -10.95
C PHE A 113 2.90 3.29 -11.66
N ILE A 114 2.24 3.91 -12.64
CA ILE A 114 1.14 3.29 -13.37
C ILE A 114 1.72 2.58 -14.60
N ASP A 115 1.53 1.26 -14.69
CA ASP A 115 2.14 0.40 -15.73
C ASP A 115 1.46 0.53 -17.10
N ASN A 116 0.54 1.49 -17.29
CA ASN A 116 -0.20 1.60 -18.55
C ASN A 116 -0.72 3.02 -18.87
N ILE A 117 0.05 4.08 -18.58
CA ILE A 117 -0.28 5.45 -19.01
C ILE A 117 0.77 5.97 -20.00
N ASP A 118 0.34 6.06 -21.26
CA ASP A 118 0.73 7.11 -22.18
C ASP A 118 0.71 8.45 -21.42
N LEU A 119 1.88 9.06 -21.25
CA LEU A 119 2.23 10.24 -20.44
C LEU A 119 1.43 11.55 -20.71
N HIS A 120 0.21 11.49 -21.23
CA HIS A 120 -0.50 12.67 -21.71
C HIS A 120 -1.36 13.43 -20.69
N ASP A 121 -1.68 12.87 -19.52
CA ASP A 121 -2.64 13.52 -18.60
C ASP A 121 -2.11 13.92 -17.21
N VAL A 122 -0.83 13.71 -16.88
CA VAL A 122 -0.27 14.11 -15.55
C VAL A 122 0.21 15.58 -15.52
N GLU A 123 -0.13 16.41 -16.51
CA GLU A 123 0.31 17.81 -16.57
C GLU A 123 -0.67 18.83 -15.92
N LYS A 124 -1.83 18.43 -15.41
CA LYS A 124 -2.86 19.41 -14.98
C LYS A 124 -3.32 19.22 -13.56
N SER A 125 -2.56 19.74 -12.61
CA SER A 125 -3.03 20.67 -11.56
C SER A 125 -2.10 20.66 -10.35
N PHE A 126 -1.11 21.54 -10.33
CA PHE A 126 -0.61 22.12 -9.09
C PHE A 126 -1.04 23.59 -9.08
N SER A 127 -1.90 23.94 -8.13
CA SER A 127 -2.24 25.31 -7.74
C SER A 127 -2.28 25.37 -6.23
#